data_AF-A0A4Q4XGC4-F1
#
_entry.id   AF-A0A4Q4XGC4-F1
#
_cell.length_a   1.000
_cell.length_b   1.000
_cell.length_c   1.000
_cell.angle_alpha   90.00
_cell.angle_beta   90.00
_cell.angle_gamma   90.00
#
_symmetry.space_group_name_H-M   'P 1'
#
loop_
_entity.id
_entity.type
_entity.pdbx_description
1 polymer ?
#
loop_
_entity_poly.entity_id
_entity_poly.type
_entity_poly.pdbx_seq_one_letter_code
_entity_poly.pdbx_strand_id
1 'polypeptide(L)'
;MAQSLPTTYLRAVFKGANEKLTLEQTPLKQPGSNEILVKVEACGVCHSDKFAQQNTFGGGFPRVPGHEIIGRIVAVGPQVSQWKRWRV
;
A
#
# COMPACT_ATOMS: atom_id res chain seq x y z
N MET A 1 -6.08 -20.22 14.24
CA MET A 1 -5.28 -19.19 14.95
C MET A 1 -5.21 -17.95 14.06
N ALA A 2 -5.85 -16.85 14.43
CA ALA A 2 -5.76 -15.62 13.63
C ALA A 2 -4.33 -15.08 13.72
N GLN A 3 -3.56 -15.19 12.63
CA GLN A 3 -2.22 -14.60 12.55
C GLN A 3 -2.34 -13.10 12.88
N SER A 4 -1.65 -12.67 13.93
CA SER A 4 -1.52 -11.25 14.28
C SER A 4 -0.79 -10.52 13.16
N LEU A 5 -1.23 -9.28 12.88
CA LEU A 5 -0.60 -8.44 11.88
C LEU A 5 0.80 -8.02 12.36
N PRO A 6 1.78 -7.87 11.46
CA PRO A 6 3.10 -7.38 11.84
C PRO A 6 3.02 -5.92 12.31
N THR A 7 3.98 -5.49 13.11
CA THR A 7 4.06 -4.10 13.60
C THR A 7 4.61 -3.14 12.54
N THR A 8 5.40 -3.65 11.59
CA THR A 8 5.97 -2.89 10.47
C THR A 8 5.77 -3.62 9.14
N TYR A 9 5.93 -2.89 8.04
CA TYR A 9 5.99 -3.44 6.68
C TYR A 9 7.00 -2.66 5.84
N LEU A 10 7.47 -3.28 4.77
CA LEU A 10 8.31 -2.61 3.77
C LEU A 10 7.43 -1.88 2.76
N ARG A 11 7.79 -0.63 2.45
CA ARG A 11 7.22 0.12 1.32
C ARG A 11 8.33 0.59 0.40
N ALA A 12 8.02 0.64 -0.89
CA ALA A 12 8.87 1.28 -1.88
C ALA A 12 8.45 2.75 -2.04
N VAL A 13 9.40 3.69 -1.98
CA VAL A 13 9.10 5.12 -1.90
C VAL A 13 10.08 5.95 -2.72
N PHE A 14 9.54 6.95 -3.42
CA PHE A 14 10.29 8.06 -4.00
C PHE A 14 10.37 9.19 -2.97
N LYS A 15 11.58 9.63 -2.64
CA LYS A 15 11.81 10.72 -1.66
C LYS A 15 11.74 12.11 -2.29
N GLY A 16 12.00 12.20 -3.58
CA GLY A 16 11.98 13.44 -4.35
C GLY A 16 11.77 13.17 -5.84
N ALA A 17 11.63 14.25 -6.61
CA ALA A 17 11.37 14.18 -8.04
C ALA A 17 12.55 13.52 -8.79
N ASN A 18 12.24 12.52 -9.62
CA ASN A 18 13.22 11.73 -10.38
C ASN A 18 14.22 10.94 -9.52
N GLU A 19 14.02 10.85 -8.21
CA GLU A 19 14.89 10.04 -7.35
C GLU A 19 14.65 8.54 -7.55
N LYS A 20 15.65 7.73 -7.20
CA LYS A 20 15.54 6.26 -7.23
C LYS A 20 14.50 5.79 -6.20
N LEU A 21 13.81 4.70 -6.54
CA LEU A 21 12.91 4.03 -5.62
C LEU A 21 13.73 3.39 -4.49
N THR A 22 13.36 3.68 -3.25
CA THR A 22 14.04 3.15 -2.05
C THR A 22 13.08 2.32 -1.21
N LEU A 23 13.58 1.29 -0.53
CA LEU A 23 12.77 0.48 0.39
C LEU A 23 12.95 1.00 1.81
N GLU A 24 11.84 1.18 2.52
CA GLU A 24 11.84 1.64 3.91
C GLU A 24 10.90 0.78 4.75
N GLN A 25 11.29 0.50 5.99
CA GLN A 25 10.38 -0.06 6.99
C GLN A 25 9.48 1.05 7.55
N THR A 26 8.18 0.79 7.60
CA THR A 26 7.17 1.73 8.09
C THR A 26 6.25 1.04 9.10
N PRO A 27 5.81 1.71 10.17
CA PRO A 27 4.81 1.17 11.09
C PRO A 27 3.50 0.85 10.37
N LEU A 28 2.96 -0.34 10.63
CA LEU A 28 1.64 -0.72 10.13
C LEU A 28 0.56 0.02 10.93
N LYS A 29 -0.37 0.66 10.22
CA LYS A 29 -1.58 1.24 10.82
C LYS A 29 -2.75 0.30 10.59
N GLN A 30 -3.60 0.16 11.60
CA GLN A 30 -4.88 -0.54 11.43
C GLN A 30 -5.79 0.26 10.49
N PRO A 31 -6.62 -0.39 9.66
CA PRO A 31 -7.54 0.32 8.79
C PRO A 31 -8.54 1.13 9.62
N GLY A 32 -8.85 2.34 9.14
CA GLY A 32 -9.92 3.16 9.68
C GLY A 32 -11.31 2.57 9.42
N SER A 33 -12.35 3.30 9.83
CA SER A 33 -13.74 2.80 9.85
C SER A 33 -14.22 2.23 8.51
N ASN A 34 -13.90 2.91 7.41
CA ASN A 34 -14.34 2.59 6.05
C ASN A 34 -13.21 2.06 5.16
N GLU A 35 -12.13 1.57 5.75
CA GLU A 35 -10.94 1.12 5.03
C GLU A 35 -10.80 -0.41 5.08
N ILE A 36 -10.10 -0.96 4.10
CA ILE A 36 -9.61 -2.34 4.14
C ILE A 36 -8.09 -2.32 4.18
N LEU A 37 -7.51 -3.30 4.85
CA LEU A 37 -6.06 -3.53 4.83
C LEU A 37 -5.78 -4.75 3.98
N VAL A 38 -5.03 -4.54 2.90
CA VAL A 38 -4.62 -5.60 1.97
C VAL A 38 -3.15 -5.93 2.22
N LYS A 39 -2.86 -7.21 2.44
CA LYS A 39 -1.50 -7.73 2.29
C LYS A 39 -1.24 -7.90 0.81
N VAL A 40 -0.51 -6.96 0.22
CA VAL A 40 -0.07 -7.01 -1.17
C VAL A 40 0.84 -8.22 -1.36
N GLU A 41 0.54 -9.06 -2.35
CA GLU A 41 1.34 -10.23 -2.73
C GLU A 41 2.17 -9.96 -3.98
N ALA A 42 1.63 -9.17 -4.91
CA ALA A 42 2.35 -8.67 -6.08
C ALA A 42 1.76 -7.32 -6.53
N CYS A 43 2.56 -6.54 -7.26
CA CYS A 43 2.13 -5.32 -7.93
C CYS A 43 2.77 -5.27 -9.32
N GLY A 44 1.98 -4.95 -10.34
CA GLY A 44 2.50 -4.58 -11.66
C GLY A 44 3.34 -3.31 -11.60
N VAL A 45 4.23 -3.16 -12.59
CA VAL A 45 4.99 -1.92 -12.83
C VAL A 45 4.55 -1.38 -14.17
N CYS A 46 3.94 -0.21 -14.16
CA CYS A 46 3.40 0.44 -15.35
C CYS A 46 4.22 1.69 -15.69
N HIS A 47 4.11 2.14 -16.95
CA HIS A 47 4.72 3.40 -17.37
C HIS A 47 4.23 4.59 -16.55
N SER A 48 2.99 4.54 -16.07
CA SER A 48 2.39 5.59 -15.23
C SER A 48 3.06 5.73 -13.85
N ASP A 49 3.78 4.72 -13.36
CA ASP A 49 4.58 4.86 -12.12
C ASP A 49 5.72 5.87 -12.31
N LYS A 50 6.18 6.10 -13.54
CA LYS A 50 7.12 7.18 -13.86
C LYS A 50 6.51 8.57 -13.61
N PHE A 51 5.22 8.74 -13.86
CA PHE A 51 4.53 10.00 -13.56
C PHE A 51 4.45 10.25 -12.05
N ALA A 52 4.32 9.18 -11.25
CA ALA A 52 4.44 9.28 -9.80
C ALA A 52 5.86 9.69 -9.36
N GLN A 53 6.90 9.10 -9.97
CA GLN A 53 8.31 9.48 -9.74
C GLN A 53 8.59 10.95 -10.10
N GLN A 54 7.93 11.47 -11.12
CA GLN A 54 8.09 12.84 -11.63
C GLN A 54 7.16 13.85 -10.97
N ASN A 55 6.21 13.40 -10.13
CA ASN A 55 5.14 14.22 -9.56
C ASN A 55 4.30 14.96 -10.64
N THR A 56 4.13 14.36 -11.83
CA THR A 56 3.46 14.97 -12.98
C THR A 56 2.00 15.33 -12.68
N PHE A 57 1.32 14.53 -11.86
CA PHE A 57 -0.06 14.77 -11.43
C PHE A 57 -0.17 15.49 -10.07
N GLY A 58 0.96 16.01 -9.54
CA GLY A 58 1.00 16.62 -8.22
C GLY A 58 0.81 15.62 -7.06
N GLY A 59 0.63 16.15 -5.84
CA GLY A 59 0.48 15.40 -4.58
C GLY A 59 1.78 15.23 -3.76
N GLY A 60 2.93 15.59 -4.33
CA GLY A 60 4.18 15.74 -3.59
C GLY A 60 4.91 14.44 -3.25
N PHE A 61 5.96 14.59 -2.44
CA PHE A 61 6.83 13.55 -1.90
C PHE A 61 6.86 13.62 -0.37
N PRO A 62 7.19 12.53 0.34
CA PRO A 62 7.51 11.19 -0.17
C PRO A 62 6.30 10.47 -0.77
N ARG A 63 6.51 9.68 -1.83
CA ARG A 63 5.43 9.01 -2.56
C ARG A 63 5.68 7.51 -2.71
N VAL A 64 4.68 6.71 -2.36
CA VAL A 64 4.62 5.28 -2.64
C VAL A 64 3.87 5.08 -3.96
N PRO A 65 4.52 4.56 -5.02
CA PRO A 65 3.86 4.25 -6.29
C PRO A 65 3.16 2.88 -6.23
N GLY A 66 2.64 2.40 -7.37
CA GLY A 66 1.96 1.12 -7.48
C GLY A 66 0.44 1.26 -7.40
N HIS A 67 -0.22 0.90 -8.48
CA HIS A 67 -1.68 0.97 -8.64
C HIS A 67 -2.26 -0.30 -9.28
N GLU A 68 -1.44 -1.33 -9.44
CA GLU A 68 -1.77 -2.60 -10.09
C GLU A 68 -1.52 -3.77 -9.12
N ILE A 69 -2.09 -3.70 -7.92
CA ILE A 69 -1.86 -4.70 -6.86
C ILE A 69 -2.79 -5.91 -6.97
N ILE A 70 -2.28 -7.06 -6.51
CA ILE A 70 -3.09 -8.19 -6.05
C ILE A 70 -2.69 -8.56 -4.62
N GLY A 71 -3.62 -9.11 -3.85
CA GLY A 71 -3.33 -9.55 -2.49
C GLY A 71 -4.56 -10.01 -1.74
N ARG A 72 -4.39 -10.19 -0.43
CA ARG A 72 -5.43 -10.70 0.47
C ARG A 72 -5.87 -9.62 1.45
N ILE A 73 -7.18 -9.50 1.66
CA ILE A 73 -7.73 -8.64 2.71
C ILE A 73 -7.40 -9.27 4.06
N VAL A 74 -6.55 -8.62 4.85
CA VAL A 74 -6.11 -9.09 6.16
C VAL A 74 -6.79 -8.38 7.32
N ALA A 75 -7.39 -7.21 7.10
CA ALA A 75 -8.30 -6.58 8.06
C ALA A 75 -9.32 -5.70 7.35
N VAL A 76 -10.45 -5.46 8.01
CA VAL A 76 -11.52 -4.58 7.53
C VAL A 76 -11.93 -3.64 8.66
N GLY A 77 -12.21 -2.39 8.33
CA GLY A 77 -12.76 -1.42 9.25
C GLY A 77 -14.19 -1.77 9.69
N PRO A 78 -14.63 -1.29 10.86
CA PRO A 78 -15.94 -1.62 11.44
C PRO A 78 -17.16 -1.25 10.57
N GLN A 79 -17.06 -0.27 9.66
CA GLN A 79 -18.16 0.13 8.79
C GLN A 79 -18.08 -0.48 7.38
N VAL A 80 -17.08 -1.32 7.10
CA VAL A 80 -16.97 -2.01 5.81
C VAL A 80 -17.93 -3.21 5.78
N SER A 81 -18.93 -3.15 4.91
CA SER A 81 -19.92 -4.23 4.72
C SER A 81 -19.69 -5.09 3.47
N GLN A 82 -19.05 -4.53 2.45
CA GLN A 82 -18.88 -5.17 1.13
C GLN A 82 -17.73 -6.19 1.10
N TRP A 83 -16.81 -6.13 2.06
CA TRP A 83 -15.60 -6.93 2.09
C TRP A 83 -15.47 -7.70 3.39
N LYS A 84 -14.80 -8.84 3.33
CA LYS A 84 -14.47 -9.67 4.50
C LYS A 84 -12.97 -9.97 4.50
N ARG A 85 -12.40 -10.17 5.69
CA ARG A 85 -11.05 -10.71 5.82
C ARG A 85 -10.98 -12.05 5.08
N TRP A 86 -9.97 -12.22 4.24
CA TRP A 86 -9.71 -13.45 3.51
C TRP A 86 -9.51 -14.62 4.47
N ARG A 87 -10.15 -15.75 4.17
CA ARG A 87 -10.03 -17.02 4.91
C ARG A 87 -9.49 -18.07 3.94
N VAL A 88 -8.52 -18.86 4.40
CA VAL A 88 -8.05 -20.06 3.70
C VAL A 88 -8.92 -21.26 4.06
#